data_AF-A0A2P4PRX3-F1
#
_entry.id   AF-A0A2P4PRX3-F1
#
_cell.length_a   1.000
_cell.length_b   1.000
_cell.length_c   1.000
_cell.angle_alpha   90.00
_cell.angle_beta   90.00
_cell.angle_gamma   90.00
#
_symmetry.space_group_name_H-M   'P 1'
#
loop_
_entity.id
_entity.type
_entity.pdbx_description
1 polymer ?
#
loop_
_entity_poly.entity_id
_entity_poly.type
_entity_poly.pdbx_seq_one_letter_code
_entity_poly.pdbx_strand_id
1 'polypeptide(L)'
;MPPKKAPIYCLVNGDPENSVFGIKYDKNTTVDELKEIIYTKKKNAFADIDYPDLTLYKVNINLNTDNPNEPLSPLQIPPLWVILVVRC
;
A
#
# COMPACT_ATOMS: atom_id res chain seq x y z
N MET A 1 -10.16 11.96 22.61
CA MET A 1 -10.77 11.57 21.32
C MET A 1 -10.03 10.36 20.79
N PRO A 2 -10.68 9.27 20.37
CA PRO A 2 -9.97 8.12 19.84
C PRO A 2 -9.22 8.51 18.55
N PRO A 3 -7.96 8.05 18.37
CA PRO A 3 -7.18 8.28 17.17
C PRO A 3 -7.96 7.84 15.92
N LYS A 4 -8.18 8.77 14.99
CA LYS A 4 -8.92 8.50 13.75
C LYS A 4 -7.99 7.83 12.76
N LYS A 5 -8.00 6.51 12.74
CA LYS A 5 -7.20 5.71 11.79
C LYS A 5 -7.66 5.98 10.34
N ALA A 6 -6.73 6.41 9.49
CA ALA A 6 -6.97 6.63 8.07
C ALA A 6 -6.58 5.37 7.27
N PRO A 7 -7.29 5.04 6.17
CA PRO A 7 -6.84 4.00 5.25
C PRO A 7 -5.74 4.52 4.33
N ILE A 8 -4.71 3.70 4.14
CA ILE A 8 -3.67 3.84 3.12
C ILE A 8 -3.58 2.53 2.34
N TYR A 9 -3.25 2.62 1.06
CA TYR A 9 -3.12 1.48 0.18
C TYR A 9 -1.67 1.29 -0.22
N CYS A 10 -1.24 0.05 -0.26
CA CYS A 10 0.13 -0.34 -0.51
C CYS A 10 0.15 -1.31 -1.69
N LEU A 11 1.14 -1.13 -2.57
CA LEU A 11 1.44 -2.03 -3.68
C LEU A 11 2.89 -2.45 -3.56
N VAL A 12 3.18 -3.74 -3.71
CA VAL A 12 4.56 -4.21 -3.72
C VAL A 12 5.11 -4.09 -5.14
N ASN A 13 6.32 -3.55 -5.27
CA ASN A 13 6.96 -3.43 -6.57
C ASN A 13 7.20 -4.82 -7.17
N GLY A 14 6.74 -5.02 -8.41
CA GLY A 14 6.78 -6.31 -9.11
C GLY A 14 5.53 -7.18 -8.93
N ASP A 15 4.65 -6.86 -7.98
CA ASP A 15 3.34 -7.51 -7.86
C ASP A 15 2.31 -6.85 -8.81
N PRO A 16 1.29 -7.59 -9.28
CA PRO A 16 0.28 -7.06 -10.18
C PRO A 16 -0.59 -5.99 -9.49
N GLU A 17 -1.14 -5.05 -10.25
CA GLU A 17 -1.96 -3.93 -9.74
C GLU A 17 -3.16 -4.38 -8.88
N ASN A 18 -3.74 -5.53 -9.18
CA ASN A 18 -4.83 -6.11 -8.39
C ASN A 18 -4.38 -6.66 -7.01
N SER A 19 -3.07 -6.67 -6.71
CA SER A 19 -2.51 -7.10 -5.43
C SER A 19 -2.36 -5.97 -4.40
N VAL A 20 -2.89 -4.79 -4.70
CA VAL A 20 -2.98 -3.67 -3.75
C VAL A 20 -3.67 -4.13 -2.46
N PHE A 21 -3.11 -3.73 -1.32
CA PHE A 21 -3.69 -4.04 -0.01
C PHE A 21 -3.80 -2.78 0.85
N GLY A 22 -4.90 -2.67 1.59
CA GLY A 22 -5.14 -1.55 2.50
C GLY A 22 -4.60 -1.80 3.91
N ILE A 23 -3.99 -0.80 4.52
CA ILE A 23 -3.66 -0.75 5.95
C ILE A 23 -4.35 0.45 6.61
N LYS A 24 -4.52 0.37 7.93
CA LYS A 24 -5.05 1.48 8.74
C LYS A 24 -3.88 2.05 9.53
N TYR A 25 -3.62 3.34 9.40
CA TYR A 25 -2.57 4.03 10.14
C TYR A 25 -3.16 5.20 10.93
N ASP A 26 -2.48 5.60 12.01
CA ASP A 26 -2.80 6.83 12.70
C ASP A 26 -1.93 7.98 12.17
N LYS A 27 -2.40 9.22 12.27
CA LYS A 27 -1.59 10.38 11.83
C LYS A 27 -0.29 10.54 12.61
N ASN A 28 -0.22 9.97 13.82
CA ASN A 28 0.97 9.99 14.65
C ASN A 28 1.90 8.79 14.39
N THR A 29 1.50 7.85 13.53
CA THR A 29 2.33 6.69 13.15
C THR A 29 3.54 7.17 12.38
N THR A 30 4.72 6.81 12.87
CA THR A 30 6.01 7.10 12.23
C THR A 30 6.22 6.23 10.98
N VAL A 31 7.19 6.59 10.15
CA VAL A 31 7.54 5.78 8.96
C VAL A 31 8.03 4.39 9.36
N ASP A 32 8.75 4.27 10.49
CA ASP A 32 9.25 2.99 11.01
C ASP A 32 8.10 2.05 11.43
N GLU A 33 7.16 2.56 12.22
CA GLU A 33 5.94 1.82 12.58
C GLU A 33 5.12 1.45 11.34
N LEU A 34 5.10 2.31 10.32
CA LEU A 34 4.42 2.01 9.06
C LEU A 34 5.08 0.84 8.32
N LYS A 35 6.42 0.77 8.31
CA LYS A 35 7.17 -0.38 7.76
C LYS A 35 6.83 -1.65 8.51
N GLU A 36 6.80 -1.61 9.84
CA GLU A 36 6.44 -2.77 10.67
C GLU A 36 5.01 -3.26 10.40
N ILE A 37 4.04 -2.34 10.27
CA ILE A 37 2.64 -2.67 9.95
C ILE A 37 2.54 -3.34 8.57
N ILE A 38 3.22 -2.78 7.56
CA ILE A 38 3.26 -3.31 6.20
C ILE A 38 3.89 -4.71 6.20
N TYR A 39 5.05 -4.84 6.85
CA TYR A 39 5.79 -6.07 6.98
C TYR A 39 4.93 -7.17 7.63
N THR A 40 4.34 -6.86 8.79
CA THR A 40 3.49 -7.81 9.53
C THR A 40 2.30 -8.27 8.71
N LYS A 41 1.66 -7.35 7.96
CA LYS A 41 0.48 -7.70 7.15
C LYS A 41 0.81 -8.59 5.96
N LYS A 42 2.01 -8.47 5.40
CA LYS A 42 2.48 -9.21 4.23
C LYS A 42 3.74 -10.02 4.57
N LYS A 43 3.82 -10.55 5.80
CA LYS A 43 5.02 -11.22 6.32
C LYS A 43 5.56 -12.31 5.40
N ASN A 44 4.66 -13.13 4.86
CA ASN A 44 5.03 -14.19 3.91
C ASN A 44 5.59 -13.64 2.59
N ALA A 45 5.12 -12.48 2.15
CA ALA A 45 5.59 -11.83 0.92
C ALA A 45 6.93 -11.09 1.14
N PHE A 46 7.30 -10.82 2.38
CA PHE A 46 8.56 -10.19 2.76
C PHE A 46 9.44 -11.12 3.60
N ALA A 47 9.25 -12.44 3.48
CA ALA A 47 9.95 -13.40 4.33
C ALA A 47 11.48 -13.35 4.18
N ASP A 48 11.95 -12.92 3.00
CA ASP A 48 13.36 -12.82 2.64
C ASP A 48 14.01 -11.47 2.99
N ILE A 49 13.27 -10.54 3.61
CA ILE A 49 13.71 -9.16 3.85
C ILE A 49 13.36 -8.77 5.29
N ASP A 50 14.21 -8.01 5.97
CA ASP A 50 13.89 -7.43 7.26
C ASP A 50 13.06 -6.15 7.11
N TYR A 51 12.10 -5.91 8.02
CA TYR A 51 11.24 -4.73 7.96
C TYR A 51 11.98 -3.38 7.85
N PRO A 52 13.16 -3.13 8.48
CA PRO A 52 13.91 -1.89 8.29
C PRO A 52 14.38 -1.66 6.84
N ASP A 53 14.65 -2.73 6.09
CA ASP A 53 15.15 -2.68 4.71
C ASP A 53 14.05 -2.37 3.69
N LEU A 54 12.78 -2.43 4.10
CA LEU A 54 11.67 -1.98 3.27
C LEU A 54 11.81 -0.50 2.94
N THR A 55 11.82 -0.19 1.65
CA THR A 55 11.78 1.20 1.18
C THR A 55 10.37 1.55 0.76
N LEU A 56 9.82 2.62 1.35
CA LEU A 56 8.47 3.10 1.10
C LEU A 56 8.52 4.35 0.20
N TYR A 57 7.85 4.28 -0.94
CA TYR A 57 7.71 5.43 -1.85
C TYR A 57 6.26 5.89 -1.87
N LYS A 58 6.04 7.16 -1.61
CA LYS A 58 4.73 7.78 -1.83
C LYS A 58 4.55 8.02 -3.33
N VAL A 59 3.58 7.34 -3.93
CA VAL A 59 3.29 7.46 -5.36
C VAL A 59 1.83 7.86 -5.58
N ASN A 60 1.60 8.60 -6.67
CA ASN A 60 0.27 8.95 -7.13
C ASN A 60 -0.04 8.08 -8.36
N ILE A 61 -0.55 6.86 -8.12
CA ILE A 61 -0.89 5.94 -9.20
C ILE A 61 -2.35 6.17 -9.57
N ASN A 62 -2.60 6.54 -10.83
CA ASN A 62 -3.91 6.39 -11.42
C ASN A 62 -4.04 4.94 -11.89
N LEU A 63 -4.75 4.10 -11.15
CA LEU A 63 -5.07 2.72 -11.57
C LEU A 63 -6.13 2.67 -12.69
N ASN A 64 -6.23 3.74 -13.49
CA ASN A 64 -7.23 3.94 -14.54
C ASN A 64 -6.60 3.79 -15.95
N THR A 65 -5.68 2.84 -16.16
CA THR A 65 -5.09 2.61 -17.49
C THR A 65 -5.88 1.58 -18.31
N ASP A 66 -6.92 2.09 -18.96
CA ASP A 66 -7.40 1.79 -20.32
C ASP A 66 -6.97 0.45 -20.97
N ASN A 67 -7.58 -0.67 -20.54
CA ASN A 67 -7.79 -1.84 -21.39
C ASN A 67 -9.30 -2.15 -21.51
N PRO A 68 -9.86 -2.22 -22.73
CA PRO A 68 -11.28 -1.90 -22.99
C PRO A 68 -12.33 -2.99 -22.70
N ASN A 69 -11.97 -4.15 -22.12
CA ASN A 69 -12.86 -5.32 -22.21
C ASN A 69 -13.32 -6.01 -20.92
N GLU A 70 -13.04 -5.56 -19.68
CA GLU A 70 -13.96 -5.88 -18.56
C GLU A 70 -13.92 -4.85 -17.41
N PRO A 71 -15.09 -4.46 -16.88
CA PRO A 71 -15.26 -3.27 -16.06
C PRO A 71 -14.88 -3.46 -14.58
N LEU A 72 -13.88 -2.70 -14.13
CA LEU A 72 -13.77 -2.30 -12.72
C LEU A 72 -15.04 -1.53 -12.34
N SER A 73 -15.92 -2.17 -11.57
CA SER A 73 -17.22 -1.60 -11.20
C SER A 73 -17.12 -0.61 -10.02
N PRO A 74 -18.05 0.36 -9.93
CA PRO A 74 -17.77 1.74 -9.58
C PRO A 74 -18.02 2.07 -8.11
N LEU A 75 -16.94 2.14 -7.33
CA LEU A 75 -16.85 3.12 -6.24
C LEU A 75 -15.46 3.74 -6.29
N GLN A 76 -15.27 4.58 -7.32
CA GLN A 76 -14.60 5.87 -7.24
C GLN A 76 -13.45 5.92 -6.22
N ILE A 77 -12.40 5.14 -6.45
CA ILE A 77 -11.23 5.26 -5.61
C ILE A 77 -10.65 6.67 -5.90
N PRO A 78 -10.73 7.65 -4.97
CA PRO A 78 -10.11 8.96 -5.18
C PRO A 78 -8.62 8.76 -5.43
N PRO A 79 -7.82 9.77 -5.85
CA PRO A 79 -6.37 9.64 -5.89
C PRO A 79 -5.85 9.20 -4.52
N LEU A 80 -5.73 7.90 -4.33
CA LEU A 80 -5.31 7.29 -3.10
C LEU A 80 -3.81 7.40 -3.13
N TRP A 81 -3.26 7.84 -2.02
CA TRP A 81 -1.83 7.83 -1.84
C TRP A 81 -1.46 6.35 -1.72
N VAL A 82 -0.97 5.79 -2.83
CA VAL A 82 -0.45 4.45 -2.85
C VAL A 82 0.99 4.54 -2.35
N ILE A 83 1.36 3.69 -1.41
CA ILE A 83 2.77 3.47 -1.11
C ILE A 83 3.25 2.30 -1.95
N LEU A 84 4.24 2.56 -2.81
CA LEU A 84 4.99 1.51 -3.47
C LEU A 84 6.04 1.00 -2.47
N VAL A 85 5.95 -0.29 -2.17
CA VAL A 85 6.86 -1.00 -1.28
C VAL A 85 7.88 -1.71 -2.14
N VAL A 86 9.15 -1.29 -2.07
CA VAL A 86 10.23 -1.90 -2.85
C VAL A 86 10.98 -2.90 -1.97
N ARG A 87 11.13 -4.12 -2.50
CA ARG A 87 12.05 -5.15 -2.02
C ARG A 87 13.44 -4.76 -2.51
N CYS A 88 14.36 -4.36 -1.62
CA CYS A 88 15.76 -4.09 -1.93
C CYS A 88 16.65 -5.23 -1.41
#